data_AF-A0A2G9TK05-F1
#
_entry.id   AF-A0A2G9TK05-F1
#
_cell.length_a   1.000
_cell.length_b   1.000
_cell.length_c   1.000
_cell.angle_alpha   90.00
_cell.angle_beta   90.00
_cell.angle_gamma   90.00
#
_symmetry.space_group_name_H-M   'P 1'
#
loop_
_entity.id
_entity.type
_entity.pdbx_description
1 polymer ?
#
loop_
_entity_poly.entity_id
_entity_poly.type
_entity_poly.pdbx_seq_one_letter_code
_entity_poly.pdbx_strand_id
1 'polypeptide(L)' 'QCKSSNAIKCANGGIQNPRNCDVCICPYGYGGRFCDERPPGCGAILEASPHWKTEQFTFEDVSLKREDQGYVFCNHWIQ' A
#
# COMPACT_ATOMS: atom_id res chain seq x y z
N GLN A 1 18.27 -14.42 -11.44
CA GLN A 1 18.27 -12.94 -11.27
C GLN A 1 17.51 -12.33 -12.44
N CYS A 2 16.90 -11.16 -12.22
CA CYS A 2 16.14 -10.47 -13.27
C CYS A 2 17.05 -10.04 -14.42
N LYS A 3 16.57 -10.21 -15.65
CA LYS A 3 17.27 -9.73 -16.84
C LYS A 3 17.11 -8.21 -16.92
N SER A 4 18.15 -7.50 -17.35
CA SER A 4 18.11 -6.05 -17.55
C SER A 4 16.98 -5.61 -18.49
N SER A 5 16.62 -6.44 -19.48
CA SER A 5 15.48 -6.20 -20.38
C SER A 5 14.12 -6.15 -19.67
N ASN A 6 14.03 -6.72 -18.47
CA ASN A 6 12.80 -6.81 -17.69
C ASN A 6 12.85 -5.87 -16.47
N ALA A 7 13.76 -4.90 -16.46
CA ALA A 7 13.84 -3.93 -15.37
C ALA A 7 12.57 -3.06 -15.36
N ILE A 8 11.75 -3.21 -14.32
CA ILE A 8 10.61 -2.34 -14.06
C ILE A 8 11.02 -1.20 -13.12
N LYS A 9 10.37 -0.05 -13.26
CA LYS A 9 10.56 1.06 -12.34
C LYS A 9 9.60 0.94 -11.16
N CYS A 10 10.14 0.88 -9.96
CA CYS A 10 9.36 0.91 -8.72
C CYS A 10 9.30 2.35 -8.18
N ALA A 11 8.11 2.79 -7.79
CA ALA A 11 7.87 4.08 -7.16
C ALA A 11 8.11 4.03 -5.65
N ASN A 12 8.11 5.21 -5.01
CA ASN A 12 8.09 5.37 -3.55
C ASN A 12 9.18 4.59 -2.78
N GLY A 13 10.34 4.35 -3.41
CA GLY A 13 11.45 3.61 -2.80
C GLY A 13 11.29 2.08 -2.83
N GLY A 14 10.33 1.54 -3.59
CA GLY A 14 10.22 0.11 -3.84
C GLY A 14 11.41 -0.43 -4.63
N ILE A 15 11.63 -1.74 -4.54
CA ILE A 15 12.68 -2.45 -5.27
C ILE A 15 12.09 -3.57 -6.11
N GLN A 16 12.68 -3.86 -7.27
CA GLN A 16 12.23 -4.96 -8.10
C GLN A 16 12.33 -6.28 -7.32
N ASN A 17 11.27 -7.08 -7.34
CA ASN A 17 11.28 -8.35 -6.64
C ASN A 17 12.25 -9.32 -7.36
N PRO A 18 13.29 -9.83 -6.68
CA PRO A 18 14.31 -10.67 -7.32
C PRO A 18 13.79 -12.07 -7.71
N ARG A 19 12.64 -12.50 -7.16
CA ARG A 19 11.97 -13.77 -7.48
C ARG A 19 10.88 -13.61 -8.55
N ASN A 20 10.28 -12.43 -8.68
CA ASN A 20 9.28 -12.12 -9.69
C ASN A 20 9.56 -10.75 -10.29
N CYS A 21 10.26 -10.73 -11.42
CA CYS A 21 10.76 -9.50 -12.03
C CYS A 21 9.64 -8.57 -12.54
N ASP A 22 8.41 -9.03 -12.61
CA ASP A 22 7.27 -8.26 -13.06
C ASP A 22 6.60 -7.46 -11.94
N VAL A 23 7.01 -7.60 -10.68
CA VAL A 23 6.40 -6.90 -9.54
C VAL A 23 7.46 -6.29 -8.62
N CYS A 24 7.11 -5.19 -7.97
CA CYS A 24 7.95 -4.57 -6.95
C CYS A 24 7.67 -5.11 -5.55
N ILE A 25 8.69 -5.14 -4.70
CA ILE A 25 8.53 -5.23 -3.24
C ILE A 25 8.31 -3.80 -2.74
N CYS A 26 7.15 -3.56 -2.15
CA CYS A 26 6.73 -2.22 -1.74
C CYS A 26 7.00 -1.93 -0.27
N PRO A 27 7.40 -0.69 0.07
CA PRO A 27 7.41 -0.22 1.45
C PRO A 27 6.01 -0.19 2.05
N TYR A 28 5.92 -0.10 3.39
CA TYR A 28 4.64 0.07 4.08
C TYR A 28 3.90 1.31 3.56
N GLY A 29 2.58 1.19 3.40
CA GLY A 29 1.75 2.26 2.85
C GLY A 29 1.60 2.26 1.33
N TYR A 30 2.37 1.45 0.60
CA TYR A 30 2.33 1.36 -0.87
C TYR A 30 2.12 -0.08 -1.37
N GLY A 31 1.42 -0.21 -2.49
CA GLY A 31 1.06 -1.48 -3.10
C GLY A 31 0.94 -1.37 -4.62
N GLY A 32 0.29 -2.36 -5.23
CA GLY A 32 0.22 -2.47 -6.68
C GLY A 32 1.49 -3.04 -7.30
N ARG A 33 1.52 -3.10 -8.63
CA ARG A 33 2.64 -3.70 -9.36
C ARG A 33 3.93 -2.88 -9.22
N PHE A 34 3.78 -1.55 -9.17
CA PHE A 34 4.90 -0.60 -9.20
C PHE A 34 5.05 0.22 -7.91
N CYS A 35 4.34 -0.12 -6.83
CA CYS A 35 4.35 0.62 -5.56
C CYS A 35 3.80 2.05 -5.65
N ASP A 36 2.91 2.30 -6.61
CA ASP A 36 2.24 3.57 -6.90
C ASP A 36 0.75 3.54 -6.56
N GLU A 37 0.27 2.46 -5.97
CA GLU A 37 -1.13 2.29 -5.55
C GLU A 37 -1.24 2.17 -4.02
N ARG A 38 -2.42 2.49 -3.49
CA ARG A 38 -2.75 2.23 -2.08
C ARG A 38 -2.85 0.71 -1.86
N PRO A 39 -2.23 0.15 -0.82
CA PRO A 39 -2.33 -1.28 -0.51
C PRO A 39 -3.79 -1.74 -0.37
N PRO A 40 -4.11 -2.98 -0.78
CA PRO A 40 -5.43 -3.55 -0.53
C PRO A 40 -5.68 -3.72 0.97
N GLY A 41 -6.95 -3.65 1.39
CA GLY A 41 -7.37 -3.71 2.79
C GLY A 41 -8.04 -2.41 3.25
N CYS A 42 -8.16 -2.22 4.56
CA CYS A 42 -8.78 -1.03 5.15
C CYS A 42 -7.98 0.25 4.84
N GLY A 43 -8.65 1.39 4.99
CA GLY A 43 -8.13 2.71 4.60
C GLY A 43 -8.90 3.31 3.43
N ALA A 44 -8.62 4.58 3.13
CA ALA A 44 -9.32 5.36 2.10
C ALA A 44 -8.37 6.32 1.39
N ILE A 45 -8.75 6.73 0.17
CA ILE A 45 -8.15 7.90 -0.49
C ILE A 45 -8.96 9.12 -0.06
N LEU A 46 -8.27 10.14 0.44
CA LEU A 46 -8.83 11.37 1.00
C LEU A 46 -8.45 12.53 0.08
N GLU A 47 -9.44 13.28 -0.38
CA GLU A 47 -9.24 14.42 -1.27
C GLU A 47 -8.77 15.66 -0.49
N ALA A 48 -7.58 16.14 -0.80
CA ALA A 48 -7.02 17.37 -0.23
C ALA A 48 -7.91 18.58 -0.56
N SER A 49 -7.89 19.56 0.33
CA SER A 49 -8.62 20.82 0.16
C SER A 49 -7.89 21.95 0.87
N PRO A 50 -7.99 23.20 0.39
CA PRO A 50 -7.52 24.35 1.13
C PRO A 50 -8.30 24.60 2.43
N HIS A 51 -9.44 23.93 2.63
CA HIS A 51 -10.25 24.02 3.84
C HIS A 51 -10.09 22.78 4.72
N TRP A 52 -10.24 22.99 6.03
CA TRP A 52 -10.26 21.89 7.00
C TRP A 52 -11.41 20.92 6.69
N LYS A 53 -11.06 19.64 6.63
CA LYS A 53 -12.01 18.52 6.55
C LYS A 53 -11.79 17.62 7.75
N THR A 54 -12.86 17.19 8.38
CA THR A 54 -12.82 16.22 9.48
C THR A 54 -13.26 14.88 8.94
N GLU A 55 -12.37 13.89 9.03
CA GLU A 55 -12.65 12.51 8.69
C GLU A 55 -12.73 11.69 9.98
N GLN A 56 -13.73 10.82 10.09
CA GLN A 56 -13.91 9.92 11.23
C GLN A 56 -13.61 8.50 10.79
N PHE A 57 -12.69 7.85 11.50
CA PHE A 57 -12.32 6.46 11.25
C PHE A 57 -12.71 5.61 12.45
N THR A 58 -13.50 4.57 12.19
CA THR A 58 -13.87 3.58 13.18
C THR A 58 -12.99 2.35 12.99
N PHE A 59 -12.25 1.98 14.03
CA PHE A 59 -11.32 0.85 14.02
C PHE A 59 -11.94 -0.41 14.67
N GLU A 60 -13.27 -0.49 14.70
CA GLU A 60 -14.01 -1.68 15.12
C GLU A 60 -14.34 -2.53 13.90
N ASP A 61 -13.43 -3.44 13.54
CA ASP A 61 -13.81 -4.53 12.64
C ASP A 61 -13.43 -5.90 13.22
N VAL A 62 -14.49 -6.60 13.65
CA VAL A 62 -14.49 -7.94 14.24
C VAL A 62 -14.20 -9.03 13.19
N SER A 63 -14.14 -8.66 11.91
CA SER A 63 -13.76 -9.55 10.80
C SER A 63 -12.24 -9.59 10.51
N LEU A 64 -11.44 -8.73 11.18
CA LEU A 64 -9.98 -8.85 11.25
C LEU A 64 -9.51 -9.92 12.26
N LYS A 65 -10.36 -10.93 12.54
CA LYS A 65 -9.94 -12.16 13.20
C LYS A 65 -9.12 -13.00 12.23
N ARG A 66 -7.88 -12.57 11.95
CA ARG A 66 -6.85 -13.53 11.57
C ARG A 66 -6.38 -14.15 12.88
N GLU A 67 -6.70 -15.43 13.04
CA GLU A 67 -6.47 -16.19 14.28
C GLU A 67 -5.00 -16.24 14.73
N ASP A 68 -4.04 -15.78 13.90
CA ASP A 68 -2.62 -15.77 14.22
C ASP A 68 -2.02 -14.34 14.22
N GLN A 69 -2.12 -13.71 15.39
CA GLN A 69 -1.18 -12.74 16.00
C GLN A 69 -0.54 -11.67 15.09
N GLY A 70 -1.17 -10.50 15.00
CA GLY A 70 -0.54 -9.30 14.44
C GLY A 70 -1.39 -8.04 14.61
N TYR A 71 -0.77 -6.88 14.36
CA TYR A 71 -1.48 -5.61 14.15
C TYR A 71 -1.82 -5.46 12.66
N VAL A 72 -2.97 -4.85 12.37
CA VAL A 72 -3.40 -4.56 11.00
C VAL A 72 -3.10 -3.10 10.68
N PHE A 73 -2.61 -2.86 9.46
CA PHE A 73 -2.42 -1.50 8.95
C PHE A 73 -3.60 -1.08 8.09
N CYS A 74 -4.24 0.04 8.44
CA CYS A 74 -5.16 0.76 7.54
C CYS A 74 -4.41 1.91 6.89
N ASN A 75 -4.31 1.88 5.55
CA ASN A 75 -3.51 2.84 4.79
C ASN A 75 -4.43 3.91 4.20
N HIS A 76 -4.37 5.13 4.75
CA HIS A 76 -5.09 6.29 4.23
C HIS A 76 -4.14 7.15 3.40
N TRP A 77 -4.54 7.53 2.19
CA TRP A 77 -3.76 8.39 1.30
C TRP A 77 -4.44 9.74 1.18
N ILE A 78 -3.66 10.82 1.18
CA ILE A 78 -4.15 12.16 0.85
C ILE A 78 -3.69 12.46 -0.58
N GLN A 79 -4.62 12.85 -1.45
CA GLN A 79 -4.36 13.18 -2.86
C GLN A 79 -4.80 14.60 -3.18
#